data_AF-A0A392QB66-F1
#
_entry.id   AF-A0A392QB66-F1
#
_cell.length_a   1.000
_cell.length_b   1.000
_cell.length_c   1.000
_cell.angle_alpha   90.00
_cell.angle_beta   90.00
_cell.angle_gamma   90.00
#
_symmetry.space_group_name_H-M   'P 1'
#
loop_
_entity.id
_entity.type
_entity.pdbx_description
1 polymer ?
#
loop_
_entity_poly.entity_id
_entity_poly.type
_entity_poly.pdbx_seq_one_letter_code
_entity_poly.pdbx_strand_id
1 'polypeptide(L)'
;MYSVLGLGVIEAGLIASLVNLFQNAEFDIKKEAACAFYNASSGGTNEQIKYLVSQGCIKPLCDLLLCPDPKIVTICLEGLENFLKVGKAEKSFGNTGDDVNLYAQM
;
A
#
# COMPACT_ATOMS: atom_id res chain seq x y z
N MET A 1 -13.05 12.48 10.08
CA MET A 1 -12.49 11.89 11.32
C MET A 1 -11.58 10.70 10.98
N TYR A 2 -10.65 10.84 10.01
CA TYR A 2 -9.85 9.72 9.47
C TYR A 2 -8.33 9.96 9.48
N SER A 3 -7.84 11.00 10.17
CA SER A 3 -6.48 11.51 9.94
C SER A 3 -5.41 11.10 10.96
N VAL A 4 -5.74 10.42 12.06
CA VAL A 4 -4.78 10.31 13.18
C VAL A 4 -4.34 8.89 13.55
N LEU A 5 -4.92 7.84 12.94
CA LEU A 5 -4.51 6.45 13.25
C LEU A 5 -3.41 5.90 12.34
N GLY A 6 -3.24 6.42 11.11
CA GLY A 6 -2.34 5.80 10.13
C GLY A 6 -0.84 5.88 10.44
N LEU A 7 -0.37 6.95 11.10
CA LEU A 7 1.06 7.17 11.36
C LEU A 7 1.63 6.24 12.46
N GLY A 8 0.85 5.96 13.51
CA GLY A 8 1.31 5.11 14.62
C GLY A 8 1.53 3.64 14.24
N VAL A 9 0.90 3.16 13.16
CA VAL A 9 0.98 1.75 12.74
C VAL A 9 2.31 1.43 12.05
N ILE A 10 2.92 2.41 11.38
CA ILE A 10 4.19 2.24 10.69
C ILE A 10 5.35 2.21 11.70
N GLU A 11 5.37 3.14 12.66
CA GLU A 11 6.43 3.22 13.68
C GLU A 11 6.40 2.04 14.66
N ALA A 12 5.23 1.42 14.89
CA ALA A 12 5.09 0.27 15.77
C ALA A 12 5.56 -1.06 15.16
N GLY A 13 6.08 -1.08 13.93
CA GLY A 13 6.51 -2.31 13.25
C GLY A 13 5.33 -3.23 12.86
N LEU A 14 4.10 -2.71 12.84
CA LEU A 14 2.88 -3.49 12.62
C LEU A 14 2.60 -3.78 11.14
N ILE A 15 3.49 -3.39 10.23
CA ILE A 15 3.30 -3.60 8.78
C ILE A 15 3.14 -5.09 8.45
N ALA A 16 3.96 -5.97 9.02
CA ALA A 16 3.84 -7.41 8.80
C ALA A 16 2.48 -7.95 9.29
N SER A 17 2.03 -7.47 10.46
CA SER A 17 0.71 -7.81 11.01
C SER A 17 -0.42 -7.27 10.15
N LEU A 18 -0.30 -6.06 9.59
CA LEU A 18 -1.26 -5.46 8.67
C LEU A 18 -1.40 -6.27 7.37
N VAL A 19 -0.28 -6.71 6.79
CA VAL A 19 -0.32 -7.58 5.60
C VAL A 19 -0.99 -8.92 5.93
N ASN A 20 -0.67 -9.51 7.08
CA ASN A 20 -1.30 -10.75 7.52
C ASN A 20 -2.82 -10.59 7.72
N LEU A 21 -3.26 -9.46 8.29
CA LEU A 21 -4.68 -9.13 8.41
C LEU A 21 -5.34 -8.96 7.03
N PHE A 22 -4.66 -8.34 6.07
CA PHE A 22 -5.16 -8.18 4.71
C PHE A 22 -5.49 -9.50 4.02
N GLN A 23 -4.65 -10.52 4.25
CA GLN A 23 -4.83 -11.84 3.65
C GLN A 23 -5.92 -12.62 4.41
N ASN A 24 -5.85 -12.62 5.74
CA ASN A 24 -6.55 -13.61 6.56
C ASN A 24 -7.75 -13.08 7.37
N ALA A 25 -7.92 -11.75 7.50
CA ALA A 25 -8.95 -11.19 8.36
C ALA A 25 -10.32 -11.10 7.67
N GLU A 26 -11.34 -10.82 8.48
CA GLU A 26 -12.69 -10.52 7.99
C GLU A 26 -12.73 -9.21 7.20
N PHE A 27 -13.73 -9.09 6.33
CA PHE A 27 -13.81 -8.00 5.36
C PHE A 27 -13.77 -6.60 5.99
N ASP A 28 -14.44 -6.40 7.13
CA ASP A 28 -14.43 -5.10 7.82
C ASP A 28 -13.03 -4.73 8.34
N ILE A 29 -12.23 -5.72 8.74
CA ILE A 29 -10.83 -5.50 9.16
C ILE A 29 -9.96 -5.18 7.95
N LYS A 30 -10.20 -5.83 6.79
CA LYS A 30 -9.47 -5.53 5.55
C LYS A 30 -9.68 -4.08 5.10
N LYS A 31 -10.88 -3.52 5.30
CA LYS A 31 -11.17 -2.11 5.00
C LYS A 31 -10.30 -1.17 5.84
N GLU A 32 -10.23 -1.41 7.15
CA GLU A 32 -9.44 -0.57 8.05
C GLU A 32 -7.94 -0.71 7.75
N ALA A 33 -7.49 -1.92 7.43
CA ALA A 33 -6.13 -2.14 6.99
C ALA A 33 -5.84 -1.35 5.69
N ALA A 34 -6.76 -1.31 4.72
CA ALA A 34 -6.58 -0.55 3.48
C ALA A 34 -6.40 0.94 3.75
N CYS A 35 -7.21 1.50 4.67
CA CYS A 35 -7.05 2.87 5.14
C CYS A 35 -5.68 3.11 5.78
N ALA A 36 -5.18 2.17 6.59
CA ALA A 36 -3.86 2.26 7.20
C ALA A 36 -2.75 2.27 6.14
N PHE A 37 -2.82 1.41 5.12
CA PHE A 37 -1.86 1.42 4.01
C PHE A 37 -1.90 2.69 3.19
N TYR A 38 -3.09 3.20 2.88
CA TYR A 38 -3.23 4.47 2.18
C TYR A 38 -2.55 5.61 2.96
N ASN A 39 -2.86 5.74 4.25
CA ASN A 39 -2.25 6.76 5.10
C ASN A 39 -0.73 6.58 5.18
N ALA A 40 -0.26 5.35 5.28
CA ALA A 40 1.16 5.04 5.27
C ALA A 40 1.85 5.39 3.94
N SER A 41 1.19 5.16 2.82
CA SER A 41 1.68 5.53 1.50
C SER A 41 1.67 7.04 1.23
N SER A 42 0.69 7.76 1.81
CA SER A 42 0.51 9.19 1.59
C SER A 42 1.44 10.04 2.46
N GLY A 43 1.78 9.57 3.67
CA GLY A 43 2.63 10.29 4.62
C GLY A 43 4.02 9.68 4.81
N GLY A 44 4.29 8.51 4.24
CA GLY A 44 5.54 7.78 4.43
C GLY A 44 6.67 8.22 3.49
N THR A 45 7.90 7.91 3.87
CA THR A 45 9.08 8.11 3.02
C THR A 45 9.18 7.04 1.93
N ASN A 46 9.97 7.29 0.88
CA ASN A 46 10.22 6.29 -0.17
C ASN A 46 10.73 4.95 0.38
N GLU A 47 11.53 4.96 1.45
CA GLU A 47 12.02 3.75 2.12
C GLU A 47 10.92 2.98 2.84
N GLN A 48 10.01 3.69 3.52
CA GLN A 48 8.84 3.06 4.15
C GLN A 48 7.91 2.46 3.10
N ILE A 49 7.71 3.15 1.97
CA ILE A 49 6.90 2.66 0.86
C ILE A 49 7.52 1.42 0.22
N LYS A 50 8.83 1.41 -0.02
CA LYS A 50 9.57 0.21 -0.45
C LYS A 50 9.35 -0.96 0.50
N TYR A 51 9.43 -0.70 1.80
CA TYR A 51 9.24 -1.72 2.81
C TYR A 51 7.80 -2.27 2.77
N LEU A 52 6.77 -1.41 2.65
CA LEU A 52 5.38 -1.85 2.50
C LEU A 52 5.22 -2.78 1.29
N VAL A 53 5.77 -2.38 0.13
CA VAL A 53 5.70 -3.16 -1.11
C VAL A 53 6.44 -4.49 -0.96
N SER A 54 7.62 -4.51 -0.33
CA SER A 54 8.39 -5.74 -0.11
C SER A 54 7.72 -6.73 0.84
N GLN A 55 6.79 -6.27 1.68
CA GLN A 55 5.95 -7.14 2.50
C GLN A 55 4.77 -7.75 1.71
N GLY A 56 4.60 -7.44 0.42
CA GLY A 56 3.59 -8.08 -0.43
C GLY A 56 2.18 -7.51 -0.26
N CYS A 57 2.05 -6.21 0.03
CA CYS A 57 0.76 -5.55 0.21
C CYS A 57 0.01 -5.25 -1.11
N ILE A 58 0.68 -5.30 -2.27
CA ILE A 58 0.10 -4.93 -3.57
C ILE A 58 -1.03 -5.87 -3.97
N LYS A 59 -0.79 -7.18 -3.93
CA LYS A 59 -1.80 -8.17 -4.31
C LYS A 59 -3.08 -8.07 -3.45
N PRO A 60 -3.01 -8.03 -2.12
CA PRO A 60 -4.19 -7.85 -1.28
C PRO A 60 -4.95 -6.53 -1.54
N LEU A 61 -4.24 -5.43 -1.87
CA LEU A 61 -4.87 -4.16 -2.28
C LEU A 61 -5.62 -4.29 -3.61
N CYS A 62 -5.04 -4.98 -4.59
CA CYS A 62 -5.69 -5.27 -5.86
C CYS A 62 -6.95 -6.15 -5.67
N ASP A 63 -6.88 -7.15 -4.78
CA ASP A 63 -8.02 -8.02 -4.49
C ASP A 63 -9.19 -7.22 -3.85
N LEU A 64 -8.90 -6.16 -3.09
CA LEU A 64 -9.93 -5.24 -2.56
C LEU A 64 -10.55 -4.31 -3.60
N LEU A 65 -10.00 -4.17 -4.81
CA LEU A 65 -10.64 -3.39 -5.88
C LEU A 65 -11.94 -4.03 -6.38
N LEU A 66 -12.14 -5.32 -6.11
CA LEU A 66 -13.38 -6.05 -6.41
C LEU A 66 -14.48 -5.81 -5.37
N CYS A 67 -14.19 -5.04 -4.32
CA CYS A 67 -15.13 -4.66 -3.27
C CYS A 67 -16.27 -3.79 -3.84
N PRO A 68 -17.55 -4.03 -3.47
CA PRO A 68 -18.68 -3.20 -3.90
C PRO A 68 -18.71 -1.81 -3.26
N ASP A 69 -17.88 -1.55 -2.25
CA ASP A 69 -17.81 -0.26 -1.56
C ASP A 69 -16.88 0.71 -2.32
N PRO A 70 -17.42 1.73 -3.02
CA PRO A 70 -16.63 2.62 -3.84
C PRO A 70 -15.61 3.43 -3.04
N LYS A 71 -15.85 3.70 -1.76
CA LYS A 71 -14.90 4.44 -0.91
C LYS A 71 -13.62 3.64 -0.71
N ILE A 72 -13.75 2.34 -0.48
CA ILE A 72 -12.60 1.44 -0.29
C ILE A 72 -11.83 1.28 -1.60
N VAL A 73 -12.54 1.18 -2.72
CA VAL A 73 -11.91 1.12 -4.04
C VAL A 73 -11.07 2.38 -4.29
N THR A 74 -11.60 3.58 -4.02
CA THR A 74 -10.84 4.84 -4.14
C THR A 74 -9.58 4.82 -3.28
N ILE A 75 -9.68 4.43 -2.01
CA ILE A 75 -8.54 4.37 -1.09
C ILE A 75 -7.46 3.39 -1.59
N CYS A 76 -7.88 2.23 -2.10
CA CYS A 76 -6.95 1.24 -2.64
C CYS A 76 -6.26 1.75 -3.91
N LEU A 77 -7.00 2.41 -4.82
CA LEU A 77 -6.44 2.98 -6.03
C LEU A 77 -5.42 4.09 -5.73
N GLU A 78 -5.74 5.00 -4.82
CA GLU A 78 -4.81 6.07 -4.43
C GLU A 78 -3.55 5.51 -3.74
N GLY A 79 -3.70 4.49 -2.89
CA GLY A 79 -2.55 3.79 -2.29
C GLY A 79 -1.65 3.12 -3.33
N LEU A 80 -2.25 2.42 -4.30
CA LEU A 80 -1.53 1.81 -5.42
C LEU A 80 -0.84 2.86 -6.29
N GLU A 81 -1.48 4.00 -6.55
CA GLU A 81 -0.88 5.12 -7.28
C GLU A 81 0.37 5.65 -6.58
N ASN A 82 0.33 5.80 -5.25
CA ASN A 82 1.47 6.23 -4.47
C ASN A 82 2.63 5.23 -4.54
N PHE A 83 2.34 3.93 -4.48
CA PHE A 83 3.36 2.90 -4.66
C PHE A 83 3.99 2.98 -6.05
N LEU A 84 3.16 3.02 -7.11
CA LEU A 84 3.65 3.11 -8.48
C LEU A 84 4.49 4.37 -8.73
N LYS A 85 4.12 5.51 -8.13
CA LYS A 85 4.92 6.76 -8.18
C LYS A 85 6.31 6.56 -7.58
N VAL A 86 6.41 5.90 -6.42
CA VAL A 86 7.72 5.59 -5.80
C VAL A 86 8.52 4.63 -6.67
N GLY A 87 7.91 3.56 -7.17
CA GLY A 87 8.58 2.62 -8.08
C GLY A 87 9.12 3.30 -9.35
N LYS A 88 8.39 4.30 -9.87
CA LYS A 88 8.85 5.12 -11.01
C LYS A 88 9.97 6.08 -10.61
N ALA A 89 9.92 6.67 -9.41
CA ALA A 89 10.98 7.55 -8.92
C ALA A 89 12.30 6.77 -8.71
N GLU A 90 12.21 5.53 -8.23
CA GLU A 90 13.35 4.63 -8.07
C GLU A 90 14.01 4.26 -9.41
N LYS A 91 13.20 4.06 -10.45
CA LYS A 91 13.70 3.86 -11.82
C LYS A 91 14.60 5.02 -12.29
N SER A 92 14.31 6.25 -11.89
CA SER A 92 15.11 7.42 -12.29
C SER A 92 16.52 7.44 -11.67
N PHE A 93 16.76 6.70 -10.59
CA PHE A 93 18.08 6.57 -9.95
C PHE A 93 18.88 5.35 -10.46
N GLY A 94 18.20 4.31 -10.96
CA GLY A 94 18.81 3.11 -11.52
C GLY A 94 18.70 3.07 -13.04
N ASN A 95 19.78 3.41 -13.74
CA ASN A 95 19.85 3.49 -15.21
C ASN A 95 19.77 2.10 -15.89
N THR A 96 18.59 1.47 -15.89
CA THR A 96 18.31 0.21 -16.59
C THR A 96 17.15 0.41 -17.56
N GLY A 97 17.44 0.23 -18.85
CA GLY A 97 16.55 0.48 -19.98
C GLY A 97 15.41 -0.53 -20.16
N ASP A 98 14.83 -1.01 -19.05
CA ASP A 98 13.60 -1.79 -19.06
C ASP A 98 12.43 -0.85 -18.72
N ASP A 99 11.42 -0.79 -19.59
CA ASP A 99 10.34 0.18 -19.46
C ASP A 99 9.36 -0.10 -18.31
N VAL A 100 9.55 -1.21 -17.60
CA VAL A 100 8.57 -1.77 -16.66
C VAL A 100 8.86 -1.35 -15.21
N ASN A 101 7.81 -0.91 -14.50
CA ASN A 101 7.86 -0.59 -13.07
C ASN A 101 7.83 -1.90 -12.26
N LEU A 102 8.85 -2.15 -11.44
CA LEU A 102 8.95 -3.36 -10.62
C LEU A 102 7.72 -3.58 -9.72
N TYR A 103 7.12 -2.48 -9.23
CA TYR A 103 5.96 -2.59 -8.33
C TYR A 103 4.68 -2.94 -9.09
N ALA A 104 4.65 -2.75 -10.41
CA ALA A 104 3.54 -3.21 -11.23
C ALA A 104 3.60 -4.73 -11.52
N GLN A 105 4.71 -5.40 -11.20
CA GLN A 105 4.92 -6.82 -11.45
C GLN A 105 4.75 -7.70 -10.20
N MET A 106 4.58 -7.10 -9.01
CA MET A 106 4.42 -7.77 -7.72
C MET A 106 2.94 -7.99 -7.37
#